data_AF-A0A8A2UAP0-F1
#
_entry.id   AF-A0A8A2UAP0-F1
#
_cell.length_a   1.000
_cell.length_b   1.000
_cell.length_c   1.000
_cell.angle_alpha   90.00
_cell.angle_beta   90.00
_cell.angle_gamma   90.00
#
_symmetry.space_group_name_H-M   'P 1'
#
loop_
_entity.id
_entity.type
_entity.pdbx_description
1 polymer ?
#
loop_
_entity_poly.entity_id
_entity_poly.type
_entity_poly.pdbx_seq_one_letter_code
_entity_poly.pdbx_strand_id
1 'polypeptide(L)'
;MSTDQNYDDFLTAVALAEFSYRRQRENPRLAARSWQLAVSRLAKYDVDPYEAVDALRADDRRNAIAHLERGPPETTDPPIRR
;
A
#
# COMPACT_ATOMS: atom_id res chain seq x y z
N MET A 1 13.42 -19.67 9.51
CA MET A 1 12.67 -19.24 8.30
C MET A 1 13.63 -18.44 7.43
N SER A 2 13.57 -18.57 6.10
CA SER A 2 14.41 -17.75 5.21
C SER A 2 14.01 -16.28 5.35
N THR A 3 14.96 -15.36 5.22
CA THR A 3 14.74 -13.91 5.32
C THR A 3 13.64 -13.44 4.36
N ASP A 4 13.58 -14.03 3.17
CA ASP A 4 12.58 -13.71 2.14
C ASP A 4 11.15 -14.09 2.59
N GLN A 5 11.00 -15.24 3.24
CA GLN A 5 9.69 -15.68 3.76
C GLN A 5 9.17 -14.73 4.85
N ASN A 6 10.07 -14.22 5.70
CA ASN A 6 9.70 -13.26 6.72
C ASN A 6 9.28 -11.92 6.11
N TYR A 7 9.90 -11.52 5.01
CA TYR A 7 9.56 -10.30 4.29
C TYR A 7 8.21 -10.42 3.56
N ASP A 8 7.96 -11.55 2.88
CA ASP A 8 6.69 -11.82 2.20
C ASP A 8 5.51 -11.89 3.18
N ASP A 9 5.72 -12.51 4.35
CA ASP A 9 4.73 -12.58 5.42
C ASP A 9 4.42 -11.17 5.99
N PHE A 10 5.44 -10.31 6.11
CA PHE A 10 5.28 -8.91 6.52
C PHE A 10 4.50 -8.11 5.47
N LEU A 11 4.87 -8.19 4.20
CA LEU A 11 4.16 -7.52 3.09
C LEU A 11 2.70 -7.96 3.00
N THR A 12 2.44 -9.26 3.18
CA THR A 12 1.08 -9.81 3.22
C THR A 12 0.28 -9.19 4.36
N ALA A 13 0.89 -9.00 5.53
CA ALA A 13 0.23 -8.42 6.68
C ALA A 13 -0.12 -6.93 6.45
N VAL A 14 0.79 -6.17 5.85
CA VAL A 14 0.55 -4.77 5.44
C VAL A 14 -0.58 -4.68 4.41
N ALA A 15 -0.58 -5.54 3.38
CA ALA A 15 -1.61 -5.58 2.36
C ALA A 15 -3.01 -5.90 2.94
N LEU A 16 -3.08 -6.80 3.92
CA LEU A 16 -4.33 -7.12 4.63
C LEU A 16 -4.86 -5.94 5.44
N ALA A 17 -3.97 -5.17 6.08
CA ALA A 17 -4.32 -3.98 6.84
C ALA A 17 -4.87 -2.88 5.91
N GLU A 18 -4.20 -2.64 4.79
CA GLU A 18 -4.65 -1.70 3.76
C GLU A 18 -6.00 -2.12 3.15
N PHE A 19 -6.13 -3.40 2.79
CA PHE A 19 -7.36 -3.96 2.23
C PHE A 19 -8.53 -3.76 3.19
N SER A 20 -8.33 -4.05 4.48
CA SER A 20 -9.34 -3.84 5.52
C SER A 20 -9.85 -2.39 5.50
N TYR A 21 -8.91 -1.45 5.52
CA TYR A 21 -9.25 -0.04 5.51
C TYR A 21 -10.05 0.36 4.26
N ARG A 22 -9.59 -0.04 3.07
CA ARG A 22 -10.26 0.30 1.80
C ARG A 22 -11.67 -0.30 1.71
N ARG A 23 -11.89 -1.50 2.26
CA ARG A 23 -13.16 -2.23 2.13
C ARG A 23 -14.09 -2.09 3.33
N GLN A 24 -13.74 -1.28 4.33
CA GLN A 24 -14.52 -1.12 5.56
C GLN A 24 -15.99 -0.74 5.28
N ARG A 25 -16.24 0.07 4.26
CA ARG A 25 -17.60 0.52 3.89
C ARG A 25 -18.36 -0.49 3.03
N GLU A 26 -17.66 -1.16 2.11
CA GLU A 26 -18.28 -2.04 1.11
C GLU A 26 -18.52 -3.46 1.64
N ASN A 27 -17.60 -3.97 2.45
CA ASN A 27 -17.71 -5.29 3.06
C ASN A 27 -17.09 -5.27 4.48
N PRO A 28 -17.82 -4.76 5.48
CA PRO A 28 -17.31 -4.57 6.83
C PRO A 28 -16.88 -5.88 7.49
N ARG A 29 -17.55 -6.99 7.17
CA ARG A 29 -17.21 -8.32 7.72
C ARG A 29 -15.88 -8.84 7.17
N LEU A 30 -15.65 -8.69 5.87
CA LEU A 30 -14.39 -9.06 5.26
C LEU A 30 -13.26 -8.14 5.73
N ALA A 31 -13.51 -6.83 5.79
CA ALA A 31 -12.56 -5.86 6.31
C ALA A 31 -12.12 -6.21 7.75
N ALA A 32 -13.06 -6.45 8.66
CA ALA A 32 -12.75 -6.83 10.03
C ALA A 32 -11.91 -8.11 10.13
N ARG A 33 -12.19 -9.12 9.28
CA ARG A 33 -11.37 -10.34 9.24
C ARG A 33 -9.96 -10.07 8.71
N SER A 34 -9.83 -9.28 7.64
CA SER A 34 -8.53 -8.90 7.10
C SER A 34 -7.71 -8.12 8.11
N TRP A 35 -8.34 -7.23 8.89
CA TRP A 35 -7.70 -6.51 10.00
C TRP A 35 -7.16 -7.46 11.06
N GLN A 36 -7.98 -8.38 11.56
CA GLN A 36 -7.55 -9.35 12.57
C GLN A 36 -6.37 -10.21 12.09
N LEU A 37 -6.40 -10.61 10.81
CA LEU A 37 -5.33 -11.37 10.19
C LEU A 37 -4.04 -10.55 10.02
N ALA A 38 -4.15 -9.25 9.76
CA ALA A 38 -3.02 -8.34 9.70
C ALA A 38 -2.40 -8.14 11.09
N VAL A 39 -3.21 -7.81 12.10
CA VAL A 39 -2.79 -7.64 13.50
C VAL A 39 -2.03 -8.86 13.99
N SER A 40 -2.59 -10.06 13.79
CA SER A 40 -1.98 -11.31 14.23
C SER A 40 -0.61 -11.58 13.58
N ARG A 41 -0.42 -11.13 12.33
CA ARG A 41 0.84 -11.31 11.60
C ARG A 41 1.86 -10.23 11.95
N LEU A 42 1.44 -8.96 12.01
CA LEU A 42 2.31 -7.82 12.35
C LEU A 42 2.84 -7.89 13.78
N ALA A 43 2.09 -8.49 14.71
CA ALA A 43 2.55 -8.75 16.07
C ALA A 43 3.85 -9.58 16.12
N LYS A 44 4.15 -10.40 15.10
CA LYS A 44 5.42 -11.16 15.02
C LYS A 44 6.63 -10.27 14.72
N TYR A 45 6.40 -9.07 14.22
CA TYR A 45 7.42 -8.11 13.80
C TYR A 45 7.50 -6.90 14.74
N ASP A 46 6.73 -6.90 15.84
CA ASP A 46 6.61 -5.78 16.79
C ASP A 46 6.18 -4.46 16.12
N VAL A 47 5.35 -4.58 15.08
CA VAL A 47 4.83 -3.43 14.31
C VAL A 47 3.38 -3.20 14.66
N ASP A 48 3.03 -1.94 14.98
CA ASP A 48 1.64 -1.54 15.16
C ASP A 48 0.91 -1.51 13.79
N PRO A 49 -0.26 -2.16 13.67
CA PRO A 49 -1.01 -2.20 12.42
C PRO A 49 -1.49 -0.85 11.90
N TYR A 50 -1.76 0.13 12.78
CA TYR A 50 -2.11 1.48 12.36
C TYR A 50 -0.87 2.23 11.87
N GLU A 51 0.27 2.09 12.54
CA GLU A 51 1.55 2.65 12.08
C GLU A 51 1.93 2.12 10.70
N ALA A 52 1.79 0.81 10.46
CA ALA A 52 2.08 0.20 9.16
C ALA A 52 1.21 0.78 8.03
N VAL A 53 -0.08 0.99 8.31
CA VAL A 53 -1.02 1.57 7.36
C VAL A 53 -0.74 3.06 7.12
N ASP A 54 -0.41 3.81 8.17
CA ASP A 54 -0.10 5.23 8.06
C ASP A 54 1.22 5.47 7.33
N ALA A 55 2.24 4.65 7.57
CA ALA A 55 3.49 4.68 6.82
C ALA A 55 3.28 4.43 5.33
N LEU A 56 2.46 3.42 4.98
CA LEU A 56 2.11 3.13 3.59
C LEU A 56 1.40 4.30 2.91
N ARG A 57 0.49 4.97 3.61
CA ARG A 57 -0.21 6.15 3.08
C ARG A 57 0.66 7.38 2.96
N ALA A 58 1.60 7.56 3.89
CA ALA A 58 2.58 8.64 3.81
C ALA A 58 3.43 8.49 2.55
N ASP A 59 3.77 7.26 2.16
CA ASP A 59 4.46 6.95 0.90
C ASP A 59 3.55 7.17 -0.32
N ASP A 60 2.31 6.69 -0.30
CA ASP A 60 1.35 6.87 -1.41
C ASP A 60 1.06 8.36 -1.68
N ARG A 61 0.90 9.18 -0.63
CA ARG A 61 0.75 10.64 -0.75
C ARG A 61 2.00 11.30 -1.33
N ARG A 62 3.20 10.88 -0.92
CA ARG A 62 4.46 11.41 -1.47
C ARG A 62 4.61 11.05 -2.95
N ASN A 63 4.28 9.82 -3.33
CA ASN A 63 4.30 9.38 -4.72
C ASN A 63 3.27 10.12 -5.59
N ALA A 64 2.09 10.40 -5.05
CA ALA A 64 1.07 11.21 -5.74
C ALA A 64 1.53 12.66 -5.97
N ILE A 65 2.20 13.28 -4.99
CA ILE A 65 2.75 14.63 -5.14
C ILE A 65 3.90 14.64 -6.16
N ALA A 66 4.78 13.65 -6.12
CA ALA A 66 5.87 13.53 -7.09
C ALA A 66 5.37 13.36 -8.54
N HIS A 67 4.21 12.74 -8.74
CA HIS A 67 3.55 12.65 -10.05
C HIS A 67 2.92 13.97 -10.51
N LEU A 68 2.54 14.86 -9.60
CA LEU A 68 2.00 16.18 -9.95
C LEU A 68 3.11 17.19 -10.28
N GLU A 69 4.30 17.02 -9.69
CA GLU A 69 5.47 17.86 -9.97
C GLU A 69 6.20 17.47 -11.26
N ARG A 70 6.11 16.21 -11.68
CA ARG A 70 6.44 15.79 -13.05
C ARG A 70 5.28 16.19 -13.96
N GLY A 71 5.35 17.38 -14.56
CA GLY A 71 4.37 17.83 -15.57
C GLY A 71 4.10 16.76 -16.65
N PRO A 72 2.99 16.88 -17.40
CA PRO A 72 2.59 15.88 -18.40
C PRO A 72 3.75 15.58 -19.35
N PRO A 73 3.93 14.31 -19.79
CA PRO A 73 5.02 13.95 -20.67
C PRO A 73 4.97 14.87 -21.89
N GLU A 74 6.04 15.65 -22.07
CA GLU A 74 6.19 16.55 -23.20
C GLU A 74 6.05 15.69 -24.46
N THR A 75 4.93 15.88 -25.16
CA THR A 75 4.62 15.11 -26.36
C THR A 75 5.50 15.69 -27.44
N THR A 76 6.75 15.23 -27.51
CA THR A 76 7.64 15.47 -28.64
C THR A 76 7.10 14.68 -29.82
N ASP A 77 6.00 15.16 -30.39
CA ASP A 77 5.48 14.66 -31.66
C ASP A 77 6.43 15.20 -32.74
N PRO A 78 7.15 14.33 -33.48
CA PRO A 78 8.08 14.80 -34.49
C PRO A 78 7.29 15.52 -35.60
N PRO A 79 7.82 16.62 -36.16
CA PRO A 79 7.10 17.40 -37.16
C PRO A 79 6.81 16.54 -38.39
N ILE A 80 5.53 16.32 -38.67
CA ILE A 80 5.06 15.66 -39.89
C ILE A 80 5.50 16.52 -41.07
N ARG A 81 6.55 16.09 -41.78
CA ARG A 81 6.94 16.70 -43.06
C ARG A 81 5.85 16.37 -44.09
N ARG A 82 5.17 17.41 -44.56
CA ARG A 82 4.29 17.36 -45.73
C ARG A 82 5.11 17.44 -47.02
#